data_AF-A0A091KSI1-F1
#
_entry.id   AF-A0A091KSI1-F1
#
_cell.length_a   1.000
_cell.length_b   1.000
_cell.length_c   1.000
_cell.angle_alpha   90.00
_cell.angle_beta   90.00
_cell.angle_gamma   90.00
#
_symmetry.space_group_name_H-M   'P 1'
#
loop_
_entity.id
_entity.type
_entity.pdbx_description
1 polymer ?
#
loop_
_entity_poly.entity_id
_entity_poly.type
_entity_poly.pdbx_seq_one_letter_code
_entity_poly.pdbx_strand_id
1 'polypeptide(L)'
;EKAISIWESKNFFIELDPLPGAVEAVKKMANLADTDVFICTSPIKKYRYCPYEKYAWVEKHFGPEFLERIVLTRDKTVVSADLLIDDRPDITGAELNPSWEHVLFTACHNKHLQLKPPSRRLQSWSDDWKAILDSKR
;
A
#
# COMPACT_ATOMS: atom_id res chain seq x y z
N GLU A 1 -3.00 -19.56 15.91
CA GLU A 1 -2.23 -19.04 17.06
C GLU A 1 -0.74 -18.89 16.78
N LYS A 2 0.00 -19.95 16.42
CA LYS A 2 1.47 -19.86 16.16
C LYS A 2 1.90 -18.85 15.09
N ALA A 3 1.14 -18.68 14.01
CA ALA A 3 1.46 -17.68 12.98
C ALA A 3 1.18 -16.24 13.46
N ILE A 4 0.12 -16.05 14.25
CA ILE A 4 -0.29 -14.74 14.76
C ILE A 4 0.79 -14.16 15.67
N SER A 5 1.38 -15.00 16.53
CA SER A 5 2.47 -14.57 17.41
C SER A 5 3.71 -14.08 16.67
N ILE A 6 3.91 -14.46 15.39
CA ILE A 6 5.06 -14.01 14.60
C ILE A 6 4.89 -12.52 14.28
N TRP A 7 3.77 -12.11 13.68
CA TRP A 7 3.58 -10.69 13.32
C TRP A 7 3.22 -9.78 14.50
N GLU A 8 2.91 -10.36 15.66
CA GLU A 8 2.73 -9.63 16.92
C GLU A 8 4.04 -9.41 17.69
N SER A 9 5.13 -10.00 17.25
CA SER A 9 6.44 -9.89 17.90
C SER A 9 7.12 -8.56 17.58
N LYS A 10 8.01 -8.14 18.48
CA LYS A 10 8.82 -6.94 18.28
C LYS A 10 9.74 -7.13 17.07
N ASN A 11 9.97 -6.05 16.34
CA ASN A 11 10.76 -5.91 15.12
C ASN A 11 10.18 -6.57 13.87
N PHE A 12 9.05 -7.28 13.95
CA PHE A 12 8.51 -7.98 12.79
C PHE A 12 8.28 -7.05 11.60
N PHE A 13 7.75 -5.83 11.81
CA PHE A 13 7.41 -4.94 10.69
C PHE A 13 8.62 -4.16 10.18
N ILE A 14 9.54 -3.76 11.06
CA ILE A 14 10.74 -2.98 10.67
C ILE A 14 11.81 -3.84 9.95
N GLU A 15 11.80 -5.15 10.18
CA GLU A 15 12.73 -6.12 9.56
C GLU A 15 12.22 -6.67 8.21
N LEU A 16 11.01 -6.30 7.76
CA LEU A 16 10.52 -6.72 6.44
C LEU A 16 11.40 -6.15 5.33
N ASP A 17 11.78 -6.99 4.38
CA ASP A 17 12.45 -6.54 3.17
C ASP A 17 11.47 -5.82 2.24
N PRO A 18 11.89 -4.72 1.59
CA PRO A 18 11.09 -4.12 0.53
C PRO A 18 10.85 -5.10 -0.62
N LEU A 19 9.68 -5.02 -1.24
CA LEU A 19 9.44 -5.70 -2.50
C LEU A 19 10.41 -5.18 -3.59
N PRO A 20 10.89 -6.05 -4.50
CA PRO A 20 11.77 -5.62 -5.59
C PRO A 20 11.18 -4.45 -6.39
N GLY A 21 11.95 -3.37 -6.52
CA GLY A 21 11.58 -2.17 -7.26
C GLY A 21 10.58 -1.23 -6.56
N ALA A 22 10.03 -1.60 -5.40
CA ALA A 22 8.98 -0.82 -4.74
C ALA A 22 9.46 0.56 -4.27
N VAL A 23 10.63 0.60 -3.61
CA VAL A 23 11.18 1.85 -3.07
C VAL A 23 11.53 2.80 -4.20
N GLU A 24 12.15 2.29 -5.27
CA GLU A 24 12.52 3.08 -6.45
C GLU A 24 11.28 3.59 -7.20
N ALA A 25 10.26 2.74 -7.38
CA ALA A 25 9.03 3.13 -8.07
C ALA A 25 8.28 4.22 -7.31
N VAL A 26 8.08 4.07 -6.00
CA VAL A 26 7.40 5.07 -5.18
C VAL A 26 8.18 6.39 -5.10
N LYS A 27 9.52 6.35 -4.97
CA LYS A 27 10.34 7.56 -5.05
C LYS A 27 10.23 8.26 -6.40
N LYS A 28 10.21 7.50 -7.51
CA LYS A 28 10.00 8.07 -8.85
C LYS A 28 8.60 8.68 -8.97
N MET A 29 7.58 7.99 -8.48
CA MET A 29 6.18 8.43 -8.49
C MET A 29 6.00 9.74 -7.74
N ALA A 30 6.60 9.87 -6.55
CA ALA A 30 6.53 11.07 -5.72
C ALA A 30 7.27 12.29 -6.31
N ASN A 31 8.11 12.09 -7.33
CA ASN A 31 8.83 13.15 -8.04
C ASN A 31 8.18 13.51 -9.40
N LEU A 32 7.07 12.87 -9.77
CA LEU A 32 6.33 13.24 -10.98
C LEU A 32 5.57 14.55 -10.74
N ALA A 33 5.46 15.38 -11.78
CA ALA A 33 4.60 16.55 -11.76
C ALA A 33 3.15 16.14 -11.51
N ASP A 34 2.40 16.99 -10.80
CA ASP A 34 0.97 16.83 -10.55
C ASP A 34 0.64 15.43 -10.00
N THR A 35 1.48 14.92 -9.07
CA THR A 35 1.35 13.58 -8.50
C THR A 35 1.65 13.60 -7.01
N ASP A 36 0.61 13.46 -6.19
CA ASP A 36 0.76 13.25 -4.76
C ASP A 36 0.74 11.76 -4.41
N VAL A 37 1.62 11.36 -3.49
CA VAL A 37 1.78 9.95 -3.09
C VAL A 37 1.70 9.84 -1.58
N PHE A 38 0.81 8.97 -1.10
CA PHE A 38 0.65 8.63 0.30
C PHE A 38 0.80 7.12 0.52
N ILE A 39 1.43 6.73 1.64
CA ILE A 39 1.42 5.35 2.13
C ILE A 39 0.19 5.18 3.01
N CYS A 40 -0.89 4.65 2.43
CA CYS A 40 -2.10 4.31 3.15
C CYS A 40 -2.03 2.86 3.67
N THR A 41 -1.83 2.67 4.96
CA THR A 41 -1.57 1.35 5.57
C THR A 41 -2.45 1.09 6.80
N SER A 42 -2.75 -0.17 7.07
CA SER A 42 -3.57 -0.57 8.22
C SER A 42 -2.74 -1.19 9.33
N PRO A 43 -2.90 -0.75 10.60
CA PRO A 43 -2.25 -1.42 11.73
C PRO A 43 -2.94 -2.74 12.05
N ILE A 44 -2.22 -3.70 12.63
CA ILE A 44 -2.85 -4.88 13.24
C ILE A 44 -3.55 -4.50 14.56
N LYS A 45 -4.48 -5.33 15.03
CA LYS A 45 -5.23 -5.06 16.29
C LYS A 45 -4.31 -4.96 17.51
N LYS A 46 -3.32 -5.86 17.62
CA LYS A 46 -2.32 -5.79 18.68
C LYS A 46 -1.25 -4.77 18.33
N TYR A 47 -1.60 -3.51 18.54
CA TYR A 47 -0.87 -2.35 18.03
C TYR A 47 0.48 -2.09 18.72
N ARG A 48 0.89 -2.85 19.73
CA ARG A 48 2.04 -2.49 20.60
C ARG A 48 3.32 -2.11 19.83
N TYR A 49 3.59 -2.78 18.72
CA TYR A 49 4.79 -2.57 17.90
C TYR A 49 4.48 -2.03 16.51
N CYS A 50 3.33 -2.40 15.94
CA CYS A 50 3.02 -2.22 14.52
C CYS A 50 3.02 -0.76 14.01
N PRO A 51 2.33 0.22 14.65
CA PRO A 51 2.33 1.60 14.17
C PRO A 51 3.75 2.18 14.15
N TYR A 52 4.45 2.15 15.28
CA TYR A 52 5.81 2.68 15.39
C TYR A 52 6.75 2.06 14.35
N GLU A 53 6.77 0.73 14.24
CA GLU A 53 7.68 0.06 13.30
C GLU A 53 7.35 0.36 11.84
N LYS A 54 6.09 0.65 11.50
CA LYS A 54 5.72 1.10 10.15
C LYS A 54 6.29 2.50 9.85
N TYR A 55 6.21 3.45 10.78
CA TYR A 55 6.84 4.77 10.62
C TYR A 55 8.37 4.62 10.48
N ALA A 56 8.99 3.85 11.37
CA ALA A 56 10.44 3.61 11.33
C ALA A 56 10.90 2.91 10.04
N TRP A 57 10.10 1.97 9.51
CA TRP A 57 10.37 1.31 8.24
C TRP A 57 10.30 2.30 7.07
N VAL A 58 9.31 3.19 7.07
CA VAL A 58 9.19 4.23 6.04
C VAL A 58 10.38 5.18 6.11
N GLU A 59 10.77 5.67 7.29
CA GLU A 59 11.96 6.51 7.45
C GLU A 59 13.23 5.83 6.94
N LYS A 60 13.44 4.55 7.31
CA LYS A 60 14.60 3.75 6.90
C LYS A 60 14.75 3.64 5.38
N HIS A 61 13.64 3.49 4.64
CA HIS A 61 13.68 3.20 3.21
C HIS A 61 13.41 4.43 2.31
N PHE A 62 12.59 5.37 2.78
CA PHE A 62 12.17 6.56 2.02
C PHE A 62 12.78 7.87 2.54
N GLY A 63 13.27 7.91 3.77
CA GLY A 63 13.78 9.11 4.42
C GLY A 63 12.70 9.83 5.25
N PRO A 64 13.11 10.77 6.12
CA PRO A 64 12.23 11.41 7.09
C PRO A 64 11.11 12.23 6.45
N GLU A 65 11.33 12.83 5.27
CA GLU A 65 10.30 13.63 4.59
C GLU A 65 9.08 12.80 4.16
N PHE A 66 9.25 11.49 3.97
CA PHE A 66 8.14 10.62 3.59
C PHE A 66 7.24 10.24 4.77
N LEU A 67 7.64 10.56 6.01
CA LEU A 67 6.81 10.35 7.20
C LEU A 67 5.52 11.18 7.16
N GLU A 68 5.58 12.39 6.58
CA GLU A 68 4.42 13.28 6.37
C GLU A 68 3.40 12.70 5.36
N ARG A 69 3.77 11.64 4.64
CA ARG A 69 2.95 11.00 3.62
C ARG A 69 2.31 9.69 4.12
N ILE A 70 2.36 9.39 5.42
CA ILE A 70 1.77 8.18 5.98
C ILE A 70 0.33 8.44 6.44
N VAL A 71 -0.60 7.62 5.96
CA VAL A 71 -1.97 7.54 6.46
C VAL A 71 -2.18 6.17 7.12
N LEU A 72 -2.22 6.15 8.45
CA LEU A 72 -2.45 4.93 9.23
C LEU A 72 -3.94 4.79 9.55
N THR A 73 -4.65 3.89 8.86
CA THR A 73 -6.10 3.69 9.04
C THR A 73 -6.51 2.23 8.87
N ARG A 74 -7.51 1.79 9.66
CA ARG A 74 -8.17 0.49 9.48
C ARG A 74 -9.23 0.51 8.39
N ASP A 75 -9.71 1.69 8.03
CA ASP A 75 -10.70 1.92 7.00
C ASP A 75 -10.10 2.82 5.93
N LYS A 76 -9.83 2.25 4.76
CA LYS A 76 -9.25 2.99 3.63
C LYS A 76 -10.32 3.64 2.76
N THR A 77 -11.59 3.29 2.92
CA THR A 77 -12.65 3.84 2.07
C THR A 77 -12.95 5.30 2.40
N VAL A 78 -12.64 5.74 3.63
CA VAL A 78 -12.74 7.14 4.06
C VAL A 78 -11.56 8.02 3.62
N VAL A 79 -10.52 7.44 3.00
CA VAL A 79 -9.39 8.19 2.46
C VAL A 79 -9.64 8.45 0.98
N SER A 80 -9.67 9.72 0.59
CA SER A 80 -9.88 10.12 -0.79
C SER A 80 -8.57 10.15 -1.58
N ALA A 81 -8.58 9.56 -2.77
CA ALA A 81 -7.52 9.56 -3.78
C ALA A 81 -8.11 9.17 -5.15
N ASP A 82 -7.32 9.26 -6.23
CA ASP A 82 -7.70 8.75 -7.55
C ASP A 82 -7.43 7.25 -7.72
N LEU A 83 -6.39 6.74 -7.04
CA LEU A 83 -5.92 5.36 -7.13
C LEU A 83 -5.58 4.81 -5.75
N LEU A 84 -5.89 3.53 -5.54
CA LEU A 84 -5.38 2.74 -4.43
C LEU A 84 -4.72 1.48 -4.99
N ILE A 85 -3.39 1.39 -4.87
CA ILE A 85 -2.61 0.18 -5.21
C ILE A 85 -2.46 -0.66 -3.93
N ASP A 86 -3.13 -1.80 -3.87
CA ASP A 86 -3.23 -2.62 -2.66
C ASP A 86 -3.43 -4.10 -3.02
N ASP A 87 -2.85 -5.02 -2.23
CA ASP A 87 -2.89 -6.45 -2.49
C ASP A 87 -4.15 -7.14 -1.93
N ARG A 88 -4.93 -6.48 -1.08
CA ARG A 88 -6.19 -7.00 -0.58
C ARG A 88 -7.25 -6.97 -1.69
N PRO A 89 -7.86 -8.11 -2.08
CA PRO A 89 -8.85 -8.14 -3.16
C PRO A 89 -10.12 -7.32 -2.85
N ASP A 90 -10.66 -7.47 -1.63
CA ASP A 90 -11.91 -6.84 -1.23
C ASP A 90 -11.65 -5.80 -0.13
N ILE A 91 -11.59 -4.53 -0.53
CA ILE A 91 -11.41 -3.38 0.37
C ILE A 91 -12.75 -2.71 0.60
N THR A 92 -13.30 -2.92 1.79
CA THR A 92 -14.60 -2.39 2.22
C THR A 92 -14.46 -1.62 3.53
N GLY A 93 -15.40 -0.73 3.80
CA GLY A 93 -15.38 0.20 4.93
C GLY A 93 -16.69 0.97 5.06
N ALA A 94 -16.62 2.12 5.73
CA ALA A 94 -17.77 2.98 6.00
C ALA A 94 -18.29 3.69 4.74
N GLU A 95 -17.40 4.14 3.86
CA GLU A 95 -17.77 4.69 2.55
C GLU A 95 -18.11 3.56 1.57
N LEU A 96 -19.30 3.63 0.97
CA LEU A 96 -19.84 2.63 0.06
C LEU A 96 -19.28 2.80 -1.36
N ASN A 97 -18.93 4.02 -1.75
CA ASN A 97 -18.36 4.37 -3.04
C ASN A 97 -17.04 5.13 -2.84
N PRO A 98 -15.93 4.42 -2.53
CA PRO A 98 -14.63 5.05 -2.37
C PRO A 98 -14.24 5.85 -3.62
N SER A 99 -13.59 7.00 -3.45
CA SER A 99 -13.25 7.87 -4.59
C SER A 99 -12.19 7.26 -5.52
N TRP A 100 -11.34 6.40 -4.97
CA TRP A 100 -10.23 5.80 -5.69
C TRP A 100 -10.67 4.61 -6.54
N GLU A 101 -10.01 4.43 -7.68
CA GLU A 101 -10.01 3.14 -8.35
C GLU A 101 -9.02 2.19 -7.66
N HIS A 102 -9.48 1.00 -7.31
CA HIS A 102 -8.61 -0.06 -6.80
C HIS A 102 -7.83 -0.74 -7.92
N VAL A 103 -6.52 -0.71 -7.81
CA VAL A 103 -5.60 -1.49 -8.64
C VAL A 103 -5.03 -2.61 -7.78
N LEU A 104 -5.42 -3.85 -8.08
CA LEU A 104 -4.98 -5.00 -7.29
C LEU A 104 -3.49 -5.26 -7.54
N PHE A 105 -2.66 -5.12 -6.50
CA PHE A 105 -1.25 -5.49 -6.58
C PHE A 105 -1.11 -7.01 -6.42
N THR A 106 -0.38 -7.67 -7.33
CA THR A 106 -0.24 -9.13 -7.27
C THR A 106 0.59 -9.57 -6.06
N ALA A 107 0.04 -10.50 -5.29
CA ALA A 107 0.69 -11.16 -4.16
C ALA A 107 0.42 -12.67 -4.19
N CYS A 108 1.19 -13.44 -3.41
CA CYS A 108 1.10 -14.91 -3.41
C CYS A 108 -0.32 -15.43 -3.12
N HIS A 109 -1.09 -14.71 -2.30
CA HIS A 109 -2.44 -15.06 -1.88
C HIS A 109 -3.54 -14.62 -2.85
N ASN A 110 -3.28 -13.71 -3.78
CA ASN A 110 -4.29 -13.18 -4.72
C ASN A 110 -4.01 -13.49 -6.20
N LYS A 111 -2.83 -14.05 -6.52
CA LYS A 111 -2.38 -14.30 -7.92
C LYS A 111 -3.28 -15.21 -8.74
N HIS A 112 -4.09 -16.03 -8.08
CA HIS A 112 -5.01 -16.98 -8.72
C HIS A 112 -6.40 -16.37 -8.98
N LEU A 113 -6.67 -15.17 -8.45
CA LEU A 113 -7.95 -14.51 -8.61
C LEU A 113 -8.09 -13.92 -10.01
N GLN A 114 -9.17 -14.31 -10.70
CA GLN A 114 -9.57 -13.71 -11.96
C GLN A 114 -10.32 -12.41 -11.70
N LEU A 115 -9.80 -11.32 -12.26
CA LEU A 115 -10.47 -10.03 -12.20
C LEU A 115 -11.48 -9.91 -13.34
N LYS A 116 -12.64 -9.33 -13.03
CA LYS A 116 -13.64 -8.97 -14.04
C LYS A 116 -13.36 -7.55 -14.51
N PRO A 117 -13.48 -7.24 -15.82
CA PRO A 117 -13.46 -5.86 -16.28
C PRO A 117 -14.52 -5.03 -15.53
N PRO A 118 -14.22 -3.77 -15.17
CA PRO A 118 -13.04 -2.98 -15.54
C PRO A 118 -11.85 -3.06 -14.56
N SER A 119 -11.83 -3.97 -13.58
CA SER A 119 -10.79 -4.05 -12.56
C SER A 119 -9.39 -4.27 -13.15
N ARG A 120 -8.40 -3.53 -12.65
CA ARG A 120 -6.99 -3.59 -13.10
C ARG A 120 -6.10 -4.28 -12.07
N ARG A 121 -4.97 -4.81 -12.56
CA ARG A 121 -3.95 -5.47 -11.76
C ARG A 121 -2.57 -4.93 -12.12
N LEU A 122 -1.75 -4.67 -11.11
CA LEU A 122 -0.32 -4.42 -11.27
C LEU A 122 0.43 -5.68 -10.83
N GLN A 123 1.14 -6.37 -11.74
CA GLN A 123 1.76 -7.66 -11.41
C GLN A 123 3.01 -7.48 -10.55
N SER A 124 3.72 -6.38 -10.74
CA SER A 124 4.97 -6.07 -10.06
C SER A 124 5.30 -4.58 -10.21
N TRP A 125 6.29 -4.09 -9.48
CA TRP A 125 6.81 -2.73 -9.67
C TRP A 125 7.67 -2.55 -10.93
N SER A 126 8.00 -3.63 -11.64
CA SER A 126 8.62 -3.57 -12.98
C SER A 126 7.61 -3.39 -14.12
N ASP A 127 6.31 -3.58 -13.84
CA ASP A 127 5.26 -3.29 -14.82
C ASP A 127 5.08 -1.78 -15.02
N ASP A 128 4.31 -1.41 -16.05
CA ASP A 128 4.02 -0.02 -16.38
C ASP A 128 2.97 0.63 -15.45
N TRP A 129 3.39 0.88 -14.21
CA TRP A 129 2.58 1.64 -13.25
C TRP A 129 2.33 3.09 -13.70
N LYS A 130 3.16 3.65 -14.59
CA LYS A 130 2.96 5.02 -15.11
C LYS A 130 1.74 5.11 -16.00
N ALA A 131 1.55 4.15 -16.91
CA ALA A 131 0.34 4.09 -17.73
C ALA A 131 -0.96 4.03 -16.90
N ILE A 132 -0.92 3.41 -15.71
CA ILE A 132 -2.07 3.39 -14.77
C ILE A 132 -2.34 4.78 -14.20
N LEU A 133 -1.29 5.52 -13.82
CA LEU A 133 -1.39 6.90 -13.32
C LEU A 133 -1.86 7.85 -14.43
N ASP A 134 -1.26 7.77 -15.61
CA ASP A 134 -1.57 8.65 -16.72
C ASP A 134 -2.99 8.48 -17.25
N SER A 135 -3.62 7.31 -17.02
CA SER A 135 -5.06 7.12 -17.31
C SER A 135 -6.00 7.89 -16.37
N LYS A 136 -5.48 8.60 -15.37
CA LYS A 136 -6.24 9.40 -14.40
C LYS A 136 -5.95 10.90 -14.49
N ARG A 137 -5.03 11.31 -15.37
CA ARG A 137 -4.70 12.72 -15.62
C ARG A 137 -5.69 13.37 -16.57
#